data_AF-A0A2V7WW69-F1
#
_entry.id   AF-A0A2V7WW69-F1
#
_cell.length_a   1.000
_cell.length_b   1.000
_cell.length_c   1.000
_cell.angle_alpha   90.00
_cell.angle_beta   90.00
_cell.angle_gamma   90.00
#
_symmetry.space_group_name_H-M   'P 1'
#
loop_
_entity.id
_entity.type
_entity.pdbx_description
1 polymer ?
#
loop_
_entity_poly.entity_id
_entity_poly.type
_entity_poly.pdbx_seq_one_letter_code
_entity_poly.pdbx_strand_id
1 'polypeptide(L)'
;VGTLPAGVTTKVSSTTTSLALSGTPSSASTYAPTVQVTGCGGVTYKHSYSIAIQGTTNHVVDVNWKASTTSGVTGYNLYRSPDGVNWKKSNVSLIASTMYNDATVANGSTYYYAATAVDIYGHESSKSASIKVSVP
;
A
#
# COMPACT_ATOMS: atom_id res chain seq x y z
N VAL A 1 15.85 10.49 26.58
CA VAL A 1 15.17 11.43 25.65
C VAL A 1 15.16 10.72 24.33
N GLY A 2 13.99 10.30 23.87
CA GLY A 2 13.78 9.64 22.59
C GLY A 2 12.57 10.26 21.92
N THR A 3 12.49 10.21 20.60
CA THR A 3 11.42 10.84 19.85
C THR A 3 10.17 9.97 19.84
N LEU A 4 9.00 10.61 19.93
CA LEU A 4 7.73 9.95 19.65
C LEU A 4 7.50 9.91 18.13
N PRO A 5 6.65 8.99 17.64
CA PRO A 5 6.18 9.06 16.28
C PRO A 5 5.55 10.41 15.98
N ALA A 6 5.84 10.95 14.78
CA ALA A 6 5.21 12.19 14.32
C ALA A 6 3.67 12.01 14.31
N GLY A 7 2.94 12.97 14.91
CA GLY A 7 1.49 12.89 15.09
C GLY A 7 1.03 12.25 16.41
N VAL A 8 1.94 11.68 17.22
CA VAL A 8 1.65 11.18 18.57
C VAL A 8 2.03 12.25 19.60
N THR A 9 1.14 12.47 20.57
CA THR A 9 1.35 13.42 21.67
C THR A 9 1.22 12.73 23.02
N THR A 10 1.80 13.35 24.05
CA THR A 10 1.71 12.90 25.44
C THR A 10 0.85 13.84 26.27
N LYS A 11 -0.04 13.29 27.08
CA LYS A 11 -0.77 14.03 28.12
C LYS A 11 -0.53 13.38 29.47
N VAL A 12 0.15 14.12 30.35
CA VAL A 12 0.32 13.73 31.75
C VAL A 12 -1.01 13.94 32.47
N SER A 13 -1.48 12.94 33.21
CA SER A 13 -2.64 13.10 34.08
C SER A 13 -2.28 13.91 35.33
N SER A 14 -3.12 14.88 35.69
CA SER A 14 -2.95 15.66 36.92
C SER A 14 -3.51 14.95 38.16
N THR A 15 -4.26 13.87 37.98
CA THR A 15 -4.99 13.16 39.06
C THR A 15 -4.63 11.69 39.18
N THR A 16 -3.87 11.12 38.24
CA THR A 16 -3.44 9.71 38.25
C THR A 16 -1.95 9.59 37.98
N THR A 17 -1.37 8.40 38.20
CA THR A 17 0.04 8.08 37.89
C THR A 17 0.24 7.65 36.42
N SER A 18 -0.72 7.96 35.54
CA SER A 18 -0.70 7.50 34.14
C SER A 18 -0.30 8.62 33.16
N LEU A 19 0.40 8.20 32.11
CA LEU A 19 0.73 9.01 30.93
C LEU A 19 -0.05 8.46 29.74
N ALA A 20 -0.90 9.27 29.13
CA ALA A 20 -1.59 8.88 27.91
C ALA A 20 -0.76 9.27 26.68
N LEU A 21 -0.60 8.30 25.76
CA LEU A 21 -0.04 8.49 24.42
C LEU A 21 -1.18 8.33 23.41
N SER A 22 -1.40 9.33 22.57
CA SER A 22 -2.49 9.30 21.58
C SER A 22 -2.13 10.05 20.30
N GLY A 23 -2.68 9.60 19.18
CA GLY A 23 -2.52 10.22 17.86
C GLY A 23 -2.42 9.19 16.74
N THR A 24 -2.33 9.66 15.50
CA THR A 24 -2.13 8.83 14.30
C THR A 24 -0.72 9.05 13.77
N PRO A 25 0.19 8.07 13.90
CA PRO A 25 1.54 8.17 13.37
C PRO A 25 1.55 8.42 11.87
N SER A 26 2.39 9.34 11.39
CA SER A 26 2.49 9.67 9.97
C SER A 26 3.69 9.03 9.25
N SER A 27 4.51 8.25 9.96
CA SER A 27 5.72 7.66 9.39
C SER A 27 6.02 6.28 9.96
N ALA A 28 6.41 5.39 9.05
CA ALA A 28 6.91 4.06 9.35
C ALA A 28 8.32 4.14 9.93
N SER A 29 8.48 3.79 11.21
CA SER A 29 9.79 3.72 11.85
C SER A 29 9.68 3.03 13.20
N THR A 30 10.83 2.71 13.79
CA THR A 30 10.94 2.32 15.19
C THR A 30 11.36 3.52 16.03
N TYR A 31 10.57 3.83 17.04
CA TYR A 31 10.77 4.93 17.97
C TYR A 31 11.09 4.37 19.36
N ALA A 32 12.07 4.97 20.03
CA ALA A 32 12.52 4.53 21.36
C ALA A 32 12.33 5.64 22.42
N PRO A 33 11.10 6.05 22.74
CA PRO A 33 10.88 7.11 23.72
C PRO A 33 11.29 6.65 25.13
N THR A 34 11.81 7.61 25.91
CA THR A 34 12.08 7.40 27.34
C THR A 34 11.04 8.14 28.16
N VAL A 35 10.31 7.42 29.02
CA VAL A 35 9.47 8.04 30.05
C VAL A 35 10.34 8.30 31.27
N GLN A 36 10.24 9.52 31.81
CA GLN A 36 10.94 9.95 33.00
C GLN A 36 9.94 10.47 34.03
N VAL A 37 10.03 10.00 35.27
CA VAL A 37 9.22 10.47 36.41
C VAL A 37 10.14 10.94 37.51
N THR A 38 9.91 12.14 38.03
CA THR A 38 10.65 12.69 39.17
C THR A 38 9.71 12.83 40.35
N GLY A 39 10.02 12.14 41.45
CA GLY A 39 9.23 12.21 42.68
C GLY A 39 9.56 13.44 43.53
N CYS A 40 8.77 13.68 44.59
CA CYS A 40 8.93 14.84 45.48
C CYS A 40 10.32 14.95 46.15
N GLY A 41 11.07 13.84 46.27
CA GLY A 41 12.44 13.82 46.79
C GLY A 41 13.53 14.08 45.74
N GLY A 42 13.19 14.51 44.52
CA GLY A 42 14.14 14.74 43.43
C GLY A 42 14.66 13.47 42.75
N VAL A 43 14.31 12.29 43.27
CA VAL A 43 14.67 11.00 42.67
C VAL A 43 13.93 10.83 41.35
N THR A 44 14.69 10.45 40.32
CA THR A 44 14.20 10.29 38.96
C THR A 44 14.26 8.82 38.53
N TYR A 45 13.14 8.30 38.07
CA TYR A 45 13.03 6.98 37.45
C TYR A 45 12.87 7.13 35.93
N LYS A 46 13.53 6.26 35.17
CA LYS A 46 13.49 6.25 33.71
C LYS A 46 13.15 4.86 33.21
N HIS A 47 12.31 4.79 32.19
CA HIS A 47 12.06 3.56 31.45
C HIS A 47 12.00 3.86 29.95
N SER A 48 12.61 2.98 29.15
CA SER A 48 12.64 3.12 27.70
C SER A 48 11.66 2.12 27.09
N TYR A 49 10.86 2.59 26.14
CA TYR A 49 9.93 1.76 25.39
C TYR A 49 10.38 1.69 23.94
N SER A 50 9.97 0.63 23.24
CA SER A 50 10.11 0.52 21.80
C SER A 50 8.72 0.52 21.15
N ILE A 51 8.50 1.46 20.23
CA ILE A 51 7.26 1.60 19.46
C ILE A 51 7.62 1.40 17.99
N ALA A 52 7.16 0.30 17.41
CA ALA A 52 7.33 0.04 15.99
C ALA A 52 6.06 0.43 15.22
N ILE A 53 6.17 1.41 14.34
CA ILE A 53 5.15 1.73 13.33
C ILE A 53 5.60 1.08 12.03
N GLN A 54 4.87 0.07 11.59
CA GLN A 54 5.12 -0.56 10.29
C GLN A 54 4.61 0.36 9.18
N GLY A 55 5.38 0.46 8.10
CA GLY A 55 4.89 1.13 6.91
C GLY A 55 3.76 0.34 6.30
N THR A 56 2.84 1.04 5.64
CA THR A 56 1.92 0.36 4.72
C THR A 56 2.78 -0.25 3.63
N THR A 57 2.91 -1.58 3.61
CA THR A 57 3.32 -2.26 2.39
C THR A 57 2.24 -1.96 1.35
N ASN A 58 2.64 -1.51 0.15
CA ASN A 58 1.67 -1.40 -0.93
C ASN A 58 1.11 -2.79 -1.20
N HIS A 59 -0.21 -2.87 -1.30
CA HIS A 59 -0.85 -4.08 -1.80
C HIS A 59 -0.39 -4.36 -3.24
N VAL A 60 -0.52 -5.62 -3.65
CA VAL A 60 -0.32 -6.05 -5.02
C VAL A 60 -1.64 -6.58 -5.53
N VAL A 61 -2.04 -6.19 -6.74
CA VAL A 61 -3.21 -6.77 -7.40
C VAL A 61 -2.73 -7.83 -8.39
N ASP A 62 -3.13 -9.07 -8.13
CA ASP A 62 -2.91 -10.17 -9.07
C ASP A 62 -4.05 -10.22 -10.08
N VAL A 63 -3.75 -9.90 -11.33
CA VAL A 63 -4.72 -9.85 -12.41
C VAL A 63 -4.54 -11.08 -13.28
N ASN A 64 -5.60 -11.88 -13.39
CA ASN A 64 -5.65 -13.07 -14.23
C ASN A 64 -6.76 -12.92 -15.26
N TRP A 65 -6.50 -13.34 -16.50
CA TRP A 65 -7.51 -13.35 -17.57
C TRP A 65 -7.50 -14.67 -18.33
N LYS A 66 -8.58 -14.91 -19.07
CA LYS A 66 -8.68 -16.08 -19.95
C LYS A 66 -7.82 -15.84 -21.20
N ALA A 67 -7.05 -16.85 -21.60
CA ALA A 67 -6.31 -16.81 -22.86
C ALA A 67 -7.24 -16.56 -24.06
N SER A 68 -6.75 -15.81 -25.05
CA SER A 68 -7.46 -15.60 -26.31
C SER A 68 -7.53 -16.90 -27.12
N THR A 69 -8.62 -17.11 -27.85
CA THR A 69 -8.81 -18.25 -28.77
C THR A 69 -8.28 -17.97 -30.17
N THR A 70 -7.83 -16.74 -30.45
CA THR A 70 -7.24 -16.37 -31.74
C THR A 70 -5.89 -17.07 -31.92
N SER A 71 -5.64 -17.62 -33.11
CA SER A 71 -4.34 -18.21 -33.44
C SER A 71 -3.26 -17.12 -33.58
N GLY A 72 -2.01 -17.46 -33.21
CA GLY A 72 -0.87 -16.57 -33.41
C GLY A 72 -0.74 -15.43 -32.40
N VAL A 73 -1.32 -15.55 -31.19
CA VAL A 73 -1.12 -14.59 -30.11
C VAL A 73 0.32 -14.68 -29.60
N THR A 74 1.05 -13.56 -29.62
CA THR A 74 2.42 -13.44 -29.11
C THR A 74 2.47 -12.95 -27.67
N GLY A 75 1.40 -12.31 -27.20
CA GLY A 75 1.26 -11.90 -25.81
C GLY A 75 0.06 -10.98 -25.59
N TYR A 76 0.06 -10.33 -24.44
CA TYR A 76 -1.05 -9.50 -23.98
C TYR A 76 -0.56 -8.12 -23.52
N ASN A 77 -1.39 -7.11 -23.69
CA ASN A 77 -1.26 -5.86 -22.95
C ASN A 77 -2.31 -5.82 -21.84
N LEU A 78 -1.89 -5.34 -20.68
CA LEU A 78 -2.79 -5.05 -19.57
C LEU A 78 -3.04 -3.55 -19.51
N TYR A 79 -4.30 -3.18 -19.35
CA TYR A 79 -4.73 -1.81 -19.14
C TYR A 79 -5.33 -1.66 -17.76
N ARG A 80 -4.99 -0.55 -17.11
CA ARG A 80 -5.57 -0.11 -15.84
C ARG A 80 -6.27 1.23 -16.01
N SER A 81 -7.39 1.41 -15.32
CA SER A 81 -8.12 2.67 -15.25
C SER A 81 -8.53 2.96 -13.80
N PRO A 82 -8.44 4.21 -13.30
CA PRO A 82 -8.93 4.57 -11.97
C PRO A 82 -10.46 4.73 -11.91
N ASP A 83 -11.11 4.95 -13.05
CA ASP A 83 -12.54 5.30 -13.15
C ASP A 83 -13.35 4.37 -14.09
N GLY A 84 -12.67 3.45 -14.78
CA GLY A 84 -13.27 2.54 -15.75
C GLY A 84 -13.41 3.15 -17.15
N VAL A 85 -12.98 4.40 -17.34
CA VAL A 85 -13.13 5.17 -18.58
C VAL A 85 -11.76 5.57 -19.15
N ASN A 86 -10.87 6.08 -18.31
CA ASN A 86 -9.55 6.54 -18.67
C ASN A 86 -8.53 5.41 -18.52
N TRP A 87 -8.22 4.73 -19.63
CA TRP A 87 -7.36 3.55 -19.64
C TRP A 87 -5.90 3.90 -19.95
N LYS A 88 -4.98 3.33 -19.18
CA LYS A 88 -3.53 3.40 -19.42
C LYS A 88 -2.94 1.99 -19.46
N LYS A 89 -1.98 1.77 -20.35
CA LYS A 89 -1.25 0.50 -20.43
C LYS A 89 -0.33 0.36 -19.20
N SER A 90 -0.37 -0.80 -18.55
CA SER A 90 0.38 -1.09 -17.33
C SER A 90 1.73 -1.77 -17.60
N ASN A 91 1.87 -2.47 -18.72
CA ASN A 91 3.08 -3.20 -19.10
C ASN A 91 3.90 -2.44 -20.15
N VAL A 92 5.23 -2.58 -20.09
CA VAL A 92 6.16 -2.03 -21.09
C VAL A 92 6.32 -2.99 -22.28
N SER A 93 6.59 -4.26 -21.99
CA SER A 93 6.70 -5.35 -22.97
C SER A 93 5.46 -6.23 -22.93
N LEU A 94 5.18 -6.96 -24.02
CA LEU A 94 4.06 -7.90 -24.07
C LEU A 94 4.18 -8.96 -22.96
N ILE A 95 3.06 -9.27 -22.33
CA ILE A 95 2.95 -10.29 -21.30
C ILE A 95 2.74 -11.63 -22.00
N ALA A 96 3.68 -12.56 -21.86
CA ALA A 96 3.59 -13.87 -22.50
C ALA A 96 2.63 -14.84 -21.77
N SER A 97 2.40 -14.62 -20.49
CA SER A 97 1.45 -15.37 -19.67
C SER A 97 0.06 -14.72 -19.65
N THR A 98 -0.89 -15.32 -18.93
CA THR A 98 -2.24 -14.77 -18.70
C THR A 98 -2.41 -14.22 -17.28
N MET A 99 -1.31 -13.74 -16.69
CA MET A 99 -1.27 -13.18 -15.34
C MET A 99 -0.33 -11.98 -15.27
N TYR A 100 -0.64 -11.03 -14.39
CA TYR A 100 0.19 -9.86 -14.13
C TYR A 100 0.04 -9.39 -12.68
N ASN A 101 1.16 -9.07 -12.03
CA ASN A 101 1.18 -8.52 -10.69
C ASN A 101 1.33 -6.99 -10.76
N ASP A 102 0.28 -6.24 -10.43
CA ASP A 102 0.35 -4.78 -10.33
C ASP A 102 0.71 -4.36 -8.91
N ALA A 103 2.01 -4.14 -8.67
CA ALA A 103 2.56 -3.67 -7.40
C ALA A 103 2.59 -2.13 -7.27
N THR A 104 2.06 -1.41 -8.26
CA THR A 104 2.08 0.06 -8.30
C THR A 104 0.78 0.69 -7.81
N VAL A 105 -0.12 -0.15 -7.29
CA VAL A 105 -1.42 0.28 -6.78
C VAL A 105 -1.27 1.03 -5.45
N ALA A 106 -2.13 2.02 -5.25
CA ALA A 106 -2.25 2.71 -3.98
C ALA A 106 -3.29 2.02 -3.09
N ASN A 107 -2.97 1.89 -1.80
CA ASN A 107 -3.91 1.38 -0.80
C ASN A 107 -5.15 2.28 -0.70
N GLY A 108 -6.30 1.70 -0.39
CA GLY A 108 -7.60 2.38 -0.36
C GLY A 108 -8.12 2.88 -1.72
N SER A 109 -7.45 2.56 -2.83
CA SER A 109 -7.85 3.01 -4.17
C SER A 109 -8.65 1.94 -4.93
N THR A 110 -9.53 2.38 -5.82
CA THR A 110 -10.25 1.49 -6.75
C THR A 110 -9.59 1.55 -8.13
N TYR A 111 -9.46 0.39 -8.76
CA TYR A 111 -8.96 0.25 -10.12
C TYR A 111 -9.83 -0.68 -10.96
N TYR A 112 -9.78 -0.47 -12.26
CA TYR A 112 -10.39 -1.30 -13.28
C TYR A 112 -9.30 -1.88 -14.17
N TYR A 113 -9.40 -3.17 -14.51
CA TYR A 113 -8.42 -3.86 -15.34
C TYR A 113 -9.07 -4.52 -16.54
N ALA A 114 -8.41 -4.45 -17.69
CA ALA A 114 -8.79 -5.15 -18.90
C ALA A 114 -7.55 -5.54 -19.70
N ALA A 115 -7.60 -6.67 -20.40
CA ALA A 115 -6.49 -7.17 -21.22
C ALA A 115 -6.86 -7.17 -22.71
N THR A 116 -5.85 -7.05 -23.57
CA THR A 116 -5.94 -7.25 -25.02
C THR A 116 -4.95 -8.32 -25.44
N ALA A 117 -5.25 -9.04 -26.51
CA ALA A 117 -4.30 -9.96 -27.15
C ALA A 117 -3.58 -9.23 -28.29
N VAL A 118 -2.30 -9.57 -28.49
CA VAL A 118 -1.48 -9.06 -29.59
C VAL A 118 -0.98 -10.24 -30.42
N ASP A 119 -1.13 -10.17 -31.75
CA ASP A 119 -0.71 -11.23 -32.67
C ASP A 119 0.76 -11.12 -33.10
N ILE A 120 1.22 -12.05 -33.95
CA ILE A 120 2.59 -12.05 -34.51
C ILE A 120 2.88 -10.85 -35.45
N TYR A 121 1.84 -10.21 -35.96
CA TYR A 121 1.95 -9.04 -36.84
C TYR A 121 1.85 -7.72 -36.04
N GLY A 122 1.65 -7.80 -34.72
CA GLY A 122 1.50 -6.66 -33.84
C GLY A 122 0.08 -6.07 -33.79
N HIS A 123 -0.93 -6.74 -34.34
CA HIS A 123 -2.31 -6.28 -34.23
C HIS A 123 -2.85 -6.57 -32.84
N GLU A 124 -3.46 -5.55 -32.24
CA GLU A 124 -4.05 -5.62 -30.91
C GLU A 124 -5.57 -5.77 -30.99
N SER A 125 -6.13 -6.67 -30.17
CA SER A 125 -7.58 -6.90 -30.09
C SER A 125 -8.31 -5.76 -29.37
N SER A 126 -9.64 -5.81 -29.41
CA SER A 126 -10.45 -5.08 -28.43
C SER A 126 -10.15 -5.55 -27.00
N LYS A 127 -10.39 -4.66 -26.02
CA LYS A 127 -10.23 -4.98 -24.60
C LYS A 127 -11.24 -6.05 -24.17
N SER A 128 -10.82 -6.90 -23.24
CA SER A 128 -11.72 -7.78 -22.51
C SER A 128 -12.78 -6.99 -21.73
N ALA A 129 -13.78 -7.71 -21.20
CA ALA A 129 -14.59 -7.16 -20.13
C ALA A 129 -13.69 -6.68 -18.98
N SER A 130 -14.00 -5.52 -18.42
CA SER A 130 -13.24 -4.96 -17.31
C SER A 130 -13.67 -5.57 -15.97
N ILE A 131 -12.72 -5.81 -15.08
CA ILE A 131 -12.98 -6.14 -13.68
C ILE A 131 -12.70 -4.93 -12.80
N LYS A 132 -13.49 -4.75 -11.73
CA LYS A 132 -13.29 -3.73 -10.71
C LYS A 132 -12.65 -4.35 -9.47
N VAL A 133 -11.59 -3.73 -8.96
CA VAL A 133 -10.89 -4.12 -7.73
C VAL A 133 -10.79 -2.92 -6.79
N SER A 134 -11.11 -3.12 -5.52
CA SER A 134 -10.80 -2.17 -4.45
C SER A 134 -9.59 -2.69 -3.69
N VAL A 135 -8.55 -1.86 -3.63
CA VAL A 135 -7.36 -2.13 -2.83
C VAL A 135 -7.68 -1.76 -1.38
N PRO A 136 -7.42 -2.63 -0.40
CA PRO A 136 -7.62 -2.33 1.01
C PRO A 136 -6.82 -1.12 1.50
#